data_AF-A0A0F4GVL3-F1
#
_entry.id   AF-A0A0F4GVL3-F1
#
_cell.length_a   1.000
_cell.length_b   1.000
_cell.length_c   1.000
_cell.angle_alpha   90.00
_cell.angle_beta   90.00
_cell.angle_gamma   90.00
#
_symmetry.space_group_name_H-M   'P 1'
#
loop_
_entity.id
_entity.type
_entity.pdbx_description
1 polymer ?
#
loop_
_entity_poly.entity_id
_entity_poly.type
_entity_poly.pdbx_seq_one_letter_code
_entity_poly.pdbx_strand_id
1 'polypeptide(L)'
;MAALAFTLTLNRSQSIEDQIASKLNQPLAFSAEELRQQARWIRDILDPQVAREGHDALHSDEILTLDELLRKLASSDISLEDIRYSRIHLAIRDIAGRATRWPKKLVDRSDVLKYAWTARYGPLKATGLPLYESGGRLNGICRPEDLSKEKLLVKWLKSPTAKLSPAVARRVGDLGFTPGDWWINPLFAHRAGIIDSGNSEGGIVSDTSGAYAVVMTGSDEVSGPTPEIFQYRARDRDPGRYRLTAGTPESRHPVRILRSHTLRSFWKPRAGLRYDGLCVVDEAAHDNSACSTPSCQYCLLNYLQAQSHRLVIGQRD
;
A
#
# COMPACT_ATOMS: atom_id res chain seq x y z
N MET A 1 45.55 -50.03 -12.31
CA MET A 1 45.15 -49.29 -11.09
C MET A 1 44.58 -47.89 -11.35
N ALA A 2 45.03 -47.15 -12.38
CA ALA A 2 44.53 -45.79 -12.66
C ALA A 2 43.09 -45.72 -13.24
N ALA A 3 42.67 -46.72 -14.03
CA ALA A 3 41.35 -46.71 -14.68
C ALA A 3 40.18 -46.84 -13.69
N LEU A 4 40.35 -47.63 -12.61
CA LEU A 4 39.31 -47.85 -11.59
C LEU A 4 39.04 -46.60 -10.74
N ALA A 5 40.08 -45.80 -10.47
CA ALA A 5 39.96 -44.55 -9.69
C ALA A 5 39.17 -43.47 -10.47
N PHE A 6 39.34 -43.41 -11.79
CA PHE A 6 38.69 -42.40 -12.65
C PHE A 6 37.18 -42.66 -12.82
N THR A 7 36.77 -43.93 -12.91
CA THR A 7 35.36 -44.33 -12.92
C THR A 7 34.64 -44.09 -11.60
N LEU A 8 35.33 -44.26 -10.46
CA LEU A 8 34.75 -44.00 -9.14
C LEU A 8 34.53 -42.51 -8.87
N THR A 9 35.43 -41.64 -9.35
CA THR A 9 35.25 -40.19 -9.23
C THR A 9 34.15 -39.67 -10.13
N LEU A 10 34.04 -40.14 -11.37
CA LEU A 10 32.96 -39.74 -12.30
C LEU A 10 31.57 -40.11 -11.80
N ASN A 11 31.39 -41.34 -11.30
CA ASN A 11 30.10 -41.80 -10.73
C ASN A 11 29.70 -41.00 -9.49
N ARG A 12 30.68 -40.54 -8.70
CA ARG A 12 30.42 -39.74 -7.49
C ARG A 12 30.03 -38.30 -7.84
N SER A 13 30.61 -37.71 -8.88
CA SER A 13 30.21 -36.39 -9.38
C SER A 13 28.82 -36.40 -10.01
N GLN A 14 28.47 -37.41 -10.81
CA GLN A 14 27.12 -37.55 -11.38
C GLN A 14 26.06 -37.75 -10.30
N SER A 15 26.36 -38.55 -9.26
CA SER A 15 25.45 -38.73 -8.12
C SER A 15 25.22 -37.43 -7.32
N ILE A 16 26.21 -36.53 -7.24
CA ILE A 16 26.07 -35.24 -6.57
C ILE A 16 25.27 -34.27 -7.43
N GLU A 17 25.53 -34.21 -8.74
CA GLU A 17 24.75 -33.38 -9.68
C GLU A 17 23.29 -33.82 -9.74
N ASP A 18 23.03 -35.13 -9.75
CA ASP A 18 21.67 -35.69 -9.71
C ASP A 18 20.95 -35.39 -8.38
N GLN A 19 21.67 -35.40 -7.24
CA GLN A 19 21.10 -35.02 -5.94
C GLN A 19 20.83 -33.50 -5.83
N ILE A 20 21.65 -32.67 -6.49
CA ILE A 20 21.43 -31.22 -6.56
C ILE A 20 20.22 -30.93 -7.48
N ALA A 21 20.16 -31.59 -8.64
CA ALA A 21 19.03 -31.49 -9.57
C ALA A 21 17.72 -32.01 -8.95
N SER A 22 17.77 -33.09 -8.16
CA SER A 22 16.58 -33.61 -7.46
C SER A 22 16.11 -32.68 -6.34
N LYS A 23 17.02 -31.97 -5.66
CA LYS A 23 16.67 -30.94 -4.68
C LYS A 23 16.07 -29.68 -5.33
N LEU A 24 16.55 -29.32 -6.52
CA LEU A 24 16.03 -28.18 -7.29
C LEU A 24 14.65 -28.46 -7.91
N ASN A 25 14.32 -29.74 -8.16
CA ASN A 25 13.04 -30.19 -8.75
C ASN A 25 11.99 -30.64 -7.73
N GLN A 26 12.20 -30.48 -6.43
CA GLN A 26 11.12 -30.64 -5.47
C GLN A 26 10.20 -29.42 -5.56
N PRO A 27 8.88 -29.61 -5.78
CA PRO A 27 7.95 -28.48 -5.75
C PRO A 27 8.07 -27.82 -4.37
N LEU A 28 8.37 -26.52 -4.35
CA LEU A 28 8.31 -25.73 -3.12
C LEU A 28 6.95 -26.00 -2.48
N ALA A 29 6.96 -26.51 -1.24
CA ALA A 29 5.75 -26.93 -0.55
C ALA A 29 4.76 -25.76 -0.33
N PHE A 30 5.22 -24.53 -0.51
CA PHE A 30 4.40 -23.34 -0.57
C PHE A 30 4.91 -22.36 -1.64
N SER A 31 3.99 -21.74 -2.37
CA SER A 31 4.26 -20.50 -3.09
C SER A 31 4.26 -19.29 -2.15
N ALA A 32 4.97 -18.23 -2.54
CA ALA A 32 5.02 -16.98 -1.78
C ALA A 32 3.63 -16.35 -1.57
N GLU A 33 2.74 -16.47 -2.56
CA GLU A 33 1.38 -15.93 -2.50
C GLU A 33 0.48 -16.78 -1.60
N GLU A 34 0.59 -18.11 -1.62
CA GLU A 34 -0.13 -18.96 -0.66
C GLU A 34 0.26 -18.63 0.78
N LEU A 35 1.56 -18.50 1.09
CA LEU A 35 2.00 -18.09 2.43
C LEU A 35 1.42 -16.73 2.83
N ARG A 36 1.34 -15.79 1.89
CA ARG A 36 0.77 -14.45 2.12
C ARG A 36 -0.73 -14.53 2.40
N GLN A 37 -1.47 -15.36 1.66
CA GLN A 37 -2.90 -15.60 1.89
C GLN A 37 -3.13 -16.22 3.27
N GLN A 38 -2.34 -17.23 3.65
CA GLN A 38 -2.41 -17.85 4.97
C GLN A 38 -2.09 -16.85 6.09
N ALA A 39 -1.05 -16.02 5.91
CA ALA A 39 -0.71 -14.97 6.87
C ALA A 39 -1.83 -13.93 7.04
N ARG A 40 -2.53 -13.58 5.96
CA ARG A 40 -3.70 -12.69 6.00
C ARG A 40 -4.89 -13.34 6.70
N TRP A 41 -5.21 -14.59 6.37
CA TRP A 41 -6.28 -15.32 7.03
C TRP A 41 -6.09 -15.34 8.55
N ILE A 42 -4.89 -15.67 9.03
CA ILE A 42 -4.59 -15.67 10.47
C ILE A 42 -4.73 -14.27 11.07
N ARG A 43 -4.16 -13.23 10.43
CA ARG A 43 -4.05 -11.89 11.05
C ARG A 43 -5.28 -11.01 10.89
N ASP A 44 -6.01 -11.15 9.79
CA ASP A 44 -7.11 -10.27 9.42
C ASP A 44 -8.47 -10.93 9.70
N ILE A 45 -8.54 -12.26 9.82
CA ILE A 45 -9.78 -13.00 10.13
C ILE A 45 -9.72 -13.61 11.53
N LEU A 46 -8.76 -14.51 11.79
CA LEU A 46 -8.73 -15.29 13.02
C LEU A 46 -8.31 -14.47 14.25
N ASP A 47 -7.23 -13.69 14.20
CA ASP A 47 -6.75 -12.89 15.36
C ASP A 47 -7.84 -11.91 15.85
N PRO A 48 -8.60 -11.20 14.99
CA PRO A 48 -9.73 -10.37 15.44
C PRO A 48 -10.89 -11.14 16.07
N GLN A 49 -11.19 -12.37 15.64
CA GLN A 49 -12.21 -13.23 16.26
C GLN A 49 -11.73 -13.67 17.65
N VAL A 50 -10.54 -14.26 17.72
CA VAL A 50 -9.89 -14.72 18.97
C VAL A 50 -9.68 -13.57 19.96
N ALA A 51 -9.36 -12.37 19.48
CA ALA A 51 -9.20 -11.21 20.34
C ALA A 51 -10.51 -10.73 20.99
N ARG A 52 -11.66 -10.99 20.36
CA ARG A 52 -12.99 -10.63 20.87
C ARG A 52 -13.58 -11.69 21.78
N GLU A 53 -13.48 -12.96 21.38
CA GLU A 53 -14.24 -14.06 21.97
C GLU A 53 -13.34 -15.05 22.76
N GLY A 54 -12.02 -14.91 22.70
CA GLY A 54 -11.08 -15.76 23.44
C GLY A 54 -10.81 -17.10 22.75
N HIS A 55 -10.47 -18.13 23.52
CA HIS A 55 -10.03 -19.42 22.98
C HIS A 55 -11.16 -20.25 22.35
N ASP A 56 -12.41 -19.99 22.71
CA ASP A 56 -13.60 -20.67 22.18
C ASP A 56 -14.13 -20.03 20.88
N ALA A 57 -13.48 -18.97 20.40
CA ALA A 57 -13.87 -18.24 19.19
C ALA A 57 -13.72 -19.05 17.90
N LEU A 58 -12.83 -20.04 17.90
CA LEU A 58 -12.47 -20.79 16.68
C LEU A 58 -13.31 -22.05 16.55
N HIS A 59 -13.86 -22.27 15.37
CA HIS A 59 -14.54 -23.51 15.06
C HIS A 59 -13.54 -24.68 14.94
N SER A 60 -14.02 -25.91 15.12
CA SER A 60 -13.17 -27.11 15.14
C SER A 60 -12.43 -27.34 13.82
N ASP A 61 -13.05 -27.01 12.69
CA ASP A 61 -12.47 -27.05 11.35
C ASP A 61 -11.35 -26.01 11.17
N GLU A 62 -11.52 -24.79 11.68
CA GLU A 62 -10.49 -23.74 11.66
C GLU A 62 -9.26 -24.15 12.48
N ILE A 63 -9.48 -24.75 13.65
CA ILE A 63 -8.39 -25.27 14.50
C ILE A 63 -7.63 -26.38 13.79
N LEU A 64 -8.33 -27.32 13.14
CA LEU A 64 -7.70 -28.41 12.39
C LEU A 64 -6.91 -27.89 11.20
N THR A 65 -7.49 -26.98 10.42
CA THR A 65 -6.86 -26.35 9.26
C THR A 65 -5.58 -25.62 9.67
N LEU A 66 -5.63 -24.87 10.77
CA LEU A 66 -4.48 -24.15 11.29
C LEU A 66 -3.41 -25.09 11.88
N ASP A 67 -3.79 -26.16 12.59
CA ASP A 67 -2.84 -27.17 13.08
C ASP A 67 -2.12 -27.86 11.92
N GLU A 68 -2.83 -28.20 10.83
CA GLU A 68 -2.25 -28.78 9.63
C GLU A 68 -1.31 -27.80 8.92
N LEU A 69 -1.71 -26.54 8.76
CA LEU A 69 -0.87 -25.49 8.21
C LEU A 69 0.44 -25.36 9.00
N LEU A 70 0.36 -25.26 10.34
CA LEU A 70 1.54 -25.15 11.19
C LEU A 70 2.47 -26.37 11.09
N ARG A 71 1.91 -27.58 10.93
CA ARG A 71 2.70 -28.80 10.67
C ARG A 71 3.42 -28.71 9.34
N LYS A 72 2.71 -28.34 8.27
CA LYS A 72 3.30 -28.18 6.94
C LYS A 72 4.42 -27.13 6.96
N LEU A 73 4.19 -25.98 7.58
CA LEU A 73 5.20 -24.93 7.73
C LEU A 73 6.46 -25.40 8.48
N ALA A 74 6.31 -26.30 9.46
CA ALA A 74 7.44 -26.86 10.20
C ALA A 74 8.24 -27.90 9.39
N SER A 75 7.59 -28.65 8.51
CA SER A 75 8.26 -29.65 7.65
C SER A 75 8.82 -29.08 6.34
N SER A 76 8.33 -27.91 5.92
CA SER A 76 8.69 -27.32 4.62
C SER A 76 9.98 -26.50 4.70
N ASP A 77 10.79 -26.60 3.64
CA ASP A 77 11.95 -25.72 3.46
C ASP A 77 11.51 -24.38 2.84
N ILE A 78 11.23 -23.40 3.68
CA ILE A 78 10.75 -22.08 3.25
C ILE A 78 11.90 -21.08 3.35
N SER A 79 12.20 -20.39 2.25
CA SER A 79 13.26 -19.39 2.19
C SER A 79 12.98 -18.19 3.11
N LEU A 80 14.03 -17.50 3.55
CA LEU A 80 13.88 -16.27 4.33
C LEU A 80 13.19 -15.15 3.53
N GLU A 81 13.35 -15.15 2.21
CA GLU A 81 12.71 -14.19 1.31
C GLU A 81 11.20 -14.40 1.27
N ASP A 82 10.74 -15.64 1.16
CA ASP A 82 9.31 -15.97 1.17
C ASP A 82 8.67 -15.69 2.53
N ILE A 83 9.38 -15.98 3.63
CA ILE A 83 8.94 -15.62 4.98
C ILE A 83 8.78 -14.10 5.10
N ARG A 84 9.74 -13.31 4.61
CA ARG A 84 9.68 -11.84 4.61
C ARG A 84 8.54 -11.31 3.75
N TYR A 85 8.39 -11.84 2.55
CA TYR A 85 7.37 -11.42 1.58
C TYR A 85 5.96 -11.69 2.11
N SER A 86 5.70 -12.92 2.56
CA SER A 86 4.41 -13.36 3.07
C SER A 86 4.06 -12.76 4.43
N ARG A 87 5.08 -12.40 5.22
CA ARG A 87 4.95 -11.97 6.62
C ARG A 87 4.30 -13.02 7.53
N ILE A 88 4.36 -14.29 7.15
CA ILE A 88 3.80 -15.41 7.92
C ILE A 88 4.43 -15.53 9.31
N HIS A 89 5.71 -15.15 9.47
CA HIS A 89 6.41 -15.12 10.76
C HIS A 89 5.76 -14.16 11.77
N LEU A 90 5.14 -13.08 11.30
CA LEU A 90 4.41 -12.16 12.18
C LEU A 90 3.14 -12.83 12.70
N ALA A 91 2.40 -13.53 11.84
CA ALA A 91 1.19 -14.25 12.21
C ALA A 91 1.48 -15.34 13.26
N ILE A 92 2.50 -16.17 13.02
CA ILE A 92 2.92 -17.23 13.96
C ILE A 92 3.38 -16.64 15.29
N ARG A 93 4.16 -15.56 15.25
CA ARG A 93 4.61 -14.88 16.47
C ARG A 93 3.43 -14.33 17.26
N ASP A 94 2.40 -13.81 16.60
CA ASP A 94 1.24 -13.25 17.27
C ASP A 94 0.41 -14.36 17.97
N ILE A 95 0.30 -15.55 17.37
CA ILE A 95 -0.27 -16.75 18.04
C ILE A 95 0.58 -17.16 19.25
N ALA A 96 1.89 -17.36 19.04
CA ALA A 96 2.83 -17.79 20.08
C ALA A 96 2.93 -16.80 21.25
N GLY A 97 2.90 -15.50 20.97
CA GLY A 97 3.03 -14.44 21.97
C GLY A 97 1.76 -14.15 22.77
N ARG A 98 0.61 -14.72 22.39
CA ARG A 98 -0.70 -14.47 23.01
C ARG A 98 -1.34 -15.75 23.56
N ALA A 99 -0.56 -16.49 24.35
CA ALA A 99 -0.92 -17.80 24.89
C ALA A 99 -2.27 -17.88 25.64
N THR A 100 -2.77 -16.75 26.16
CA THR A 100 -4.03 -16.70 26.91
C THR A 100 -5.29 -16.64 26.03
N ARG A 101 -5.14 -16.35 24.74
CA ARG A 101 -6.28 -16.15 23.82
C ARG A 101 -6.42 -17.28 22.82
N TRP A 102 -5.31 -17.90 22.42
CA TRP A 102 -5.31 -18.96 21.44
C TRP A 102 -5.39 -20.34 22.09
N PRO A 103 -5.98 -21.36 21.42
CA PRO A 103 -5.93 -22.74 21.89
C PRO A 103 -4.50 -23.21 22.15
N LYS A 104 -4.27 -23.77 23.34
CA LYS A 104 -2.92 -24.13 23.84
C LYS A 104 -2.09 -24.94 22.83
N LYS A 105 -2.72 -25.92 22.17
CA LYS A 105 -2.06 -26.77 21.16
C LYS A 105 -1.47 -25.96 19.99
N LEU A 106 -2.16 -24.92 19.55
CA LEU A 106 -1.70 -24.05 18.46
C LEU A 106 -0.57 -23.13 18.93
N VAL A 107 -0.65 -22.65 20.17
CA VAL A 107 0.41 -21.85 20.82
C VAL A 107 1.70 -22.66 20.91
N ASP A 108 1.64 -23.85 21.50
CA ASP A 108 2.79 -24.72 21.69
C ASP A 108 3.48 -25.04 20.35
N ARG A 109 2.68 -25.35 19.31
CA ARG A 109 3.21 -25.62 17.97
C ARG A 109 3.82 -24.37 17.32
N SER A 110 3.19 -23.22 17.49
CA SER A 110 3.70 -21.95 16.99
C SER A 110 5.00 -21.55 17.67
N ASP A 111 5.17 -21.85 18.95
CA ASP A 111 6.43 -21.63 19.68
C ASP A 111 7.56 -22.52 19.17
N VAL A 112 7.29 -23.81 18.90
CA VAL A 112 8.26 -24.72 18.28
C VAL A 112 8.69 -24.19 16.90
N LEU A 113 7.73 -23.78 16.07
CA LEU A 113 8.02 -23.23 14.74
C LEU A 113 8.82 -21.92 14.84
N LYS A 114 8.42 -21.01 15.74
CA LYS A 114 9.13 -19.76 16.02
C LYS A 114 10.58 -20.02 16.43
N TYR A 115 10.80 -21.00 17.31
CA TYR A 115 12.14 -21.39 17.76
C TYR A 115 12.99 -21.95 16.60
N ALA A 116 12.43 -22.88 15.81
CA ALA A 116 13.12 -23.48 14.67
C ALA A 116 13.55 -22.42 13.63
N TRP A 117 12.64 -21.52 13.27
CA TRP A 117 12.96 -20.43 12.33
C TRP A 117 13.93 -19.40 12.92
N THR A 118 13.84 -19.12 14.23
CA THR A 118 14.79 -18.22 14.90
C THR A 118 16.19 -18.82 14.94
N ALA A 119 16.32 -20.13 15.16
CA ALA A 119 17.59 -20.84 15.11
C ALA A 119 18.20 -20.82 13.70
N ARG A 120 17.38 -20.91 12.66
CA ARG A 120 17.82 -20.95 11.26
C ARG A 120 18.17 -19.58 10.67
N TYR A 121 17.33 -18.57 10.93
CA TYR A 121 17.40 -17.26 10.27
C TYR A 121 17.81 -16.11 11.19
N GLY A 122 18.07 -16.41 12.47
CA GLY A 122 18.28 -15.40 13.50
C GLY A 122 16.96 -14.80 14.00
N PRO A 123 17.04 -13.72 14.81
CA PRO A 123 15.86 -13.13 15.44
C PRO A 123 14.79 -12.71 14.42
N LEU A 124 13.62 -13.38 14.44
CA LEU A 124 12.51 -13.10 13.52
C LEU A 124 11.97 -11.66 13.61
N LYS A 125 12.21 -10.98 14.73
CA LYS A 125 11.88 -9.55 14.91
C LYS A 125 12.77 -8.64 14.06
N ALA A 126 14.01 -9.05 13.79
CA ALA A 126 14.94 -8.34 12.92
C ALA A 126 14.72 -8.68 11.43
N THR A 127 13.90 -9.70 11.13
CA THR A 127 13.45 -10.06 9.79
C THR A 127 12.40 -9.06 9.28
N GLY A 128 12.86 -7.83 9.05
CA GLY A 128 12.10 -6.78 8.38
C GLY A 128 12.09 -6.95 6.86
N LEU A 129 11.25 -6.17 6.19
CA LEU A 129 11.35 -6.03 4.75
C LEU A 129 12.61 -5.24 4.42
N PRO A 130 13.42 -5.68 3.45
CA PRO A 130 14.50 -4.83 2.95
C PRO A 130 13.88 -3.55 2.40
N LEU A 131 14.37 -2.42 2.88
CA LEU A 131 13.90 -1.10 2.45
C LEU A 131 14.90 -0.49 1.50
N TYR A 132 16.18 -0.47 1.88
CA TYR A 132 17.21 0.26 1.17
C TYR A 132 18.20 -0.67 0.45
N GLU A 133 18.27 -1.93 0.88
CA GLU A 133 19.08 -2.99 0.27
C GLU A 133 18.60 -3.33 -1.14
N SER A 134 19.39 -4.05 -1.93
CA SER A 134 19.01 -4.48 -3.29
C SER A 134 17.65 -5.22 -3.26
N GLY A 135 16.75 -4.87 -4.18
CA GLY A 135 15.37 -5.38 -4.18
C GLY A 135 14.44 -4.76 -3.13
N GLY A 136 14.95 -3.89 -2.25
CA GLY A 136 14.15 -3.16 -1.27
C GLY A 136 13.28 -2.07 -1.90
N ARG A 137 12.14 -1.76 -1.26
CA ARG A 137 11.13 -0.83 -1.82
C ARG A 137 11.61 0.61 -2.03
N LEU A 138 12.64 1.02 -1.31
CA LEU A 138 13.26 2.34 -1.39
C LEU A 138 14.65 2.30 -2.04
N ASN A 139 15.08 1.13 -2.50
CA ASN A 139 16.36 0.97 -3.18
C ASN A 139 16.44 1.88 -4.41
N GLY A 140 17.53 2.63 -4.52
CA GLY A 140 17.72 3.59 -5.61
C GLY A 140 16.82 4.83 -5.55
N ILE A 141 15.84 4.87 -4.63
CA ILE A 141 14.94 6.01 -4.45
C ILE A 141 15.49 6.95 -3.38
N CYS A 142 15.69 6.46 -2.16
CA CYS A 142 16.27 7.24 -1.06
C CYS A 142 17.14 6.37 -0.16
N ARG A 143 17.87 6.99 0.75
CA ARG A 143 18.67 6.34 1.79
C ARG A 143 18.27 6.86 3.18
N PRO A 144 18.59 6.14 4.26
CA PRO A 144 18.31 6.59 5.62
C PRO A 144 18.88 7.98 5.95
N GLU A 145 19.99 8.36 5.31
CA GLU A 145 20.68 9.64 5.55
C GLU A 145 20.02 10.83 4.85
N ASP A 146 19.07 10.57 3.93
CA ASP A 146 18.37 11.59 3.15
C ASP A 146 17.24 12.26 3.96
N LEU A 147 17.58 12.89 5.08
CA LEU A 147 16.62 13.41 6.06
C LEU A 147 15.94 14.73 5.65
N SER A 148 16.49 15.47 4.68
CA SER A 148 15.89 16.74 4.23
C SER A 148 15.24 16.61 2.85
N LYS A 149 14.08 17.28 2.71
CA LYS A 149 13.32 17.34 1.47
C LYS A 149 14.16 17.88 0.31
N GLU A 150 14.96 18.91 0.58
CA GLU A 150 15.79 19.59 -0.42
C GLU A 150 16.88 18.66 -0.94
N LYS A 151 17.55 17.90 -0.07
CA LYS A 151 18.58 16.93 -0.46
C LYS A 151 17.96 15.83 -1.35
N LEU A 152 16.79 15.33 -0.99
CA LEU A 152 16.05 14.35 -1.79
C LEU A 152 15.68 14.88 -3.17
N LEU A 153 15.16 16.12 -3.24
CA LEU A 153 14.80 16.73 -4.52
C LEU A 153 16.02 16.90 -5.43
N VAL A 154 17.15 17.42 -4.91
CA VAL A 154 18.40 17.56 -5.68
C VAL A 154 18.89 16.20 -6.18
N LYS A 155 18.81 15.16 -5.35
CA LYS A 155 19.17 13.80 -5.72
C LYS A 155 18.27 13.25 -6.83
N TRP A 156 16.97 13.45 -6.72
CA TRP A 156 16.00 12.97 -7.70
C TRP A 156 16.05 13.73 -9.01
N LEU A 157 16.34 15.03 -9.01
CA LEU A 157 16.55 15.81 -10.22
C LEU A 157 17.70 15.27 -11.09
N LYS A 158 18.69 14.62 -10.47
CA LYS A 158 19.79 13.93 -11.16
C LYS A 158 19.44 12.52 -11.63
N SER A 159 18.30 11.98 -11.20
CA SER A 159 17.89 10.61 -11.52
C SER A 159 16.96 10.59 -12.73
N PRO A 160 17.27 9.81 -13.79
CA PRO A 160 16.41 9.74 -14.98
C PRO A 160 15.05 9.07 -14.68
N THR A 161 14.94 8.36 -13.56
CA THR A 161 13.70 7.66 -13.17
C THR A 161 12.69 8.56 -12.46
N ALA A 162 13.08 9.75 -12.03
CA ALA A 162 12.21 10.66 -11.29
C ALA A 162 11.42 11.56 -12.26
N LYS A 163 10.10 11.56 -12.15
CA LYS A 163 9.20 12.36 -13.00
C LYS A 163 8.87 13.70 -12.31
N LEU A 164 9.91 14.47 -12.01
CA LEU A 164 9.79 15.76 -11.29
C LEU A 164 9.45 16.96 -12.18
N SER A 165 9.40 16.77 -13.51
CA SER A 165 9.05 17.87 -14.42
C SER A 165 7.60 18.32 -14.20
N PRO A 166 7.34 19.60 -13.87
CA PRO A 166 5.98 20.11 -13.71
C PRO A 166 5.15 19.95 -14.98
N ALA A 167 5.78 19.91 -16.15
CA ALA A 167 5.09 19.72 -17.43
C ALA A 167 4.30 18.40 -17.51
N VAL A 168 4.73 17.36 -16.78
CA VAL A 168 4.00 16.10 -16.71
C VAL A 168 2.83 16.22 -15.74
N ALA A 169 3.12 16.69 -14.53
CA ALA A 169 2.15 16.77 -13.44
C ALA A 169 1.05 17.82 -13.66
N ARG A 170 1.24 18.81 -14.54
CA ARG A 170 0.21 19.83 -14.84
C ARG A 170 -0.78 19.40 -15.91
N ARG A 171 -0.51 18.31 -16.64
CA ARG A 171 -1.44 17.80 -17.64
C ARG A 171 -2.76 17.38 -16.98
N VAL A 172 -3.86 17.59 -17.69
CA VAL A 172 -5.20 17.16 -17.28
C VAL A 172 -5.31 15.63 -17.38
N GLY A 173 -6.14 15.03 -16.53
CA GLY A 173 -6.44 13.60 -16.56
C GLY A 173 -5.69 12.78 -15.51
N ASP A 174 -5.65 11.47 -15.68
CA ASP A 174 -5.09 10.49 -14.74
C ASP A 174 -3.58 10.29 -14.89
N LEU A 175 -2.98 10.73 -16.02
CA LEU A 175 -1.55 10.61 -16.33
C LEU A 175 -1.03 9.16 -16.39
N GLY A 176 -1.93 8.19 -16.61
CA GLY A 176 -1.62 6.76 -16.57
C GLY A 176 -1.50 6.18 -15.16
N PHE A 177 -1.92 6.92 -14.13
CA PHE A 177 -2.09 6.39 -12.78
C PHE A 177 -3.46 5.73 -12.64
N THR A 178 -3.50 4.67 -11.85
CA THR A 178 -4.74 3.94 -11.55
C THR A 178 -5.27 4.30 -10.18
N PRO A 179 -6.59 4.51 -10.01
CA PRO A 179 -7.16 4.67 -8.68
C PRO A 179 -6.76 3.50 -7.78
N GLY A 180 -6.26 3.81 -6.58
CA GLY A 180 -5.62 2.86 -5.67
C GLY A 180 -4.09 2.97 -5.62
N ASP A 181 -3.46 3.61 -6.61
CA ASP A 181 -2.03 3.92 -6.58
C ASP A 181 -1.69 4.70 -5.30
N TRP A 182 -0.56 4.32 -4.69
CA TRP A 182 -0.24 4.69 -3.33
C TRP A 182 1.22 5.09 -3.14
N TRP A 183 1.44 6.15 -2.37
CA TRP A 183 2.76 6.66 -2.01
C TRP A 183 2.92 6.83 -0.50
N ILE A 184 4.16 6.79 -0.04
CA ILE A 184 4.50 6.93 1.38
C ILE A 184 4.08 8.31 1.93
N ASN A 185 4.25 9.36 1.14
CA ASN A 185 3.85 10.73 1.48
C ASN A 185 3.76 11.59 0.19
N PRO A 186 3.32 12.87 0.27
CA PRO A 186 3.21 13.75 -0.89
C PRO A 186 4.53 13.98 -1.65
N LEU A 187 5.69 13.90 -0.99
CA LEU A 187 6.99 14.05 -1.65
C LEU A 187 7.27 12.89 -2.63
N PHE A 188 6.86 11.67 -2.29
CA PHE A 188 6.96 10.51 -3.20
C PHE A 188 5.94 10.57 -4.33
N ALA A 189 4.74 11.09 -4.08
CA ALA A 189 3.76 11.35 -5.14
C ALA A 189 4.28 12.41 -6.12
N HIS A 190 4.91 13.47 -5.63
CA HIS A 190 5.58 14.47 -6.45
C HIS A 190 6.71 13.86 -7.31
N ARG A 191 7.55 12.99 -6.74
CA ARG A 191 8.57 12.25 -7.50
C ARG A 191 7.97 11.40 -8.63
N ALA A 192 6.80 10.80 -8.39
CA ALA A 192 6.10 10.00 -9.38
C ALA A 192 5.48 10.86 -10.50
N GLY A 193 5.25 12.15 -10.25
CA GLY A 193 4.73 13.09 -11.24
C GLY A 193 3.21 13.18 -11.30
N ILE A 194 2.49 12.67 -10.29
CA ILE A 194 1.01 12.82 -10.21
C ILE A 194 0.59 14.23 -9.75
N ILE A 195 1.47 14.89 -8.98
CA ILE A 195 1.35 16.27 -8.48
C ILE A 195 2.69 16.98 -8.69
N ASP A 196 2.69 18.31 -8.85
CA ASP A 196 3.91 19.11 -9.05
C ASP A 196 4.45 19.76 -7.77
N SER A 197 3.82 19.47 -6.62
CA SER A 197 4.27 19.93 -5.31
C SER A 197 4.26 18.80 -4.29
N GLY A 198 5.37 18.66 -3.55
CA GLY A 198 5.49 17.72 -2.43
C GLY A 198 5.16 18.36 -1.08
N ASN A 199 4.09 19.17 -1.01
CA ASN A 199 3.70 19.83 0.24
C ASN A 199 3.03 18.81 1.19
N SER A 200 3.53 18.72 2.43
CA SER A 200 2.96 17.82 3.45
C SER A 200 1.57 18.27 3.91
N GLU A 201 1.32 19.58 3.86
CA GLU A 201 0.05 20.14 4.29
C GLU A 201 -1.08 19.81 3.31
N GLY A 202 -0.80 19.38 2.08
CA GLY A 202 -1.83 19.20 1.05
C GLY A 202 -2.38 20.53 0.52
N GLY A 203 -3.63 20.52 0.05
CA GLY A 203 -4.30 21.65 -0.60
C GLY A 203 -4.55 21.44 -2.10
N ILE A 204 -4.98 22.51 -2.76
CA ILE A 204 -5.28 22.53 -4.19
C ILE A 204 -3.98 22.74 -4.99
N VAL A 205 -3.71 21.83 -5.91
CA VAL A 205 -2.58 21.90 -6.83
C VAL A 205 -3.07 22.48 -8.17
N SER A 206 -2.50 23.62 -8.55
CA SER A 206 -3.01 24.42 -9.67
C SER A 206 -1.94 25.29 -10.32
N ASP A 207 -2.21 25.71 -11.55
CA ASP A 207 -1.41 26.68 -12.30
C ASP A 207 -2.29 27.83 -12.84
N THR A 208 -1.81 28.57 -13.85
CA THR A 208 -2.58 29.65 -14.49
C THR A 208 -3.81 29.16 -15.24
N SER A 209 -3.85 27.89 -15.64
CA SER A 209 -4.92 27.29 -16.44
C SER A 209 -6.04 26.73 -15.58
N GLY A 210 -5.74 26.32 -14.34
CA GLY A 210 -6.73 25.84 -13.39
C GLY A 210 -6.16 24.86 -12.36
N ALA A 211 -7.06 24.27 -11.57
CA ALA A 211 -6.73 23.17 -10.68
C ALA A 211 -6.70 21.83 -11.44
N TYR A 212 -5.72 20.99 -11.14
CA TYR A 212 -5.57 19.66 -11.75
C TYR A 212 -5.38 18.54 -10.73
N ALA A 213 -5.08 18.87 -9.47
CA ALA A 213 -5.14 17.91 -8.37
C ALA A 213 -5.55 18.57 -7.04
N VAL A 214 -6.07 17.76 -6.11
CA VAL A 214 -6.32 18.15 -4.71
C VAL A 214 -5.72 17.07 -3.81
N VAL A 215 -4.90 17.50 -2.87
CA VAL A 215 -4.32 16.65 -1.83
C VAL A 215 -5.04 16.92 -0.52
N MET A 216 -5.85 15.98 -0.06
CA MET A 216 -6.74 16.16 1.08
C MET A 216 -6.11 15.62 2.36
N THR A 217 -6.06 16.47 3.38
CA THR A 217 -5.56 16.12 4.73
C THR A 217 -6.45 16.73 5.82
N GLY A 218 -6.20 16.40 7.10
CA GLY A 218 -6.87 17.08 8.20
C GLY A 218 -8.40 17.03 8.10
N SER A 219 -9.06 18.18 8.09
CA SER A 219 -10.52 18.31 7.97
C SER A 219 -10.98 18.80 6.59
N ASP A 220 -10.19 18.55 5.55
CA ASP A 220 -10.47 19.00 4.18
C ASP A 220 -11.68 18.27 3.54
N GLU A 221 -12.12 17.14 4.10
CA GLU A 221 -13.26 16.36 3.60
C GLU A 221 -14.42 16.40 4.58
N VAL A 222 -15.62 16.69 4.06
CA VAL A 222 -16.88 16.29 4.67
C VAL A 222 -17.39 15.10 3.87
N SER A 223 -17.41 13.93 4.51
CA SER A 223 -17.78 12.67 3.84
C SER A 223 -19.25 12.71 3.40
N GLY A 224 -19.49 12.38 2.13
CA GLY A 224 -20.83 12.12 1.63
C GLY A 224 -21.24 10.65 1.80
N PRO A 225 -22.35 10.23 1.17
CA PRO A 225 -22.90 8.87 1.32
C PRO A 225 -21.99 7.79 0.72
N THR A 226 -21.17 8.12 -0.28
CA THR A 226 -20.24 7.21 -0.95
C THR A 226 -18.85 7.86 -1.06
N PRO A 227 -17.75 7.10 -1.28
CA PRO A 227 -16.42 7.70 -1.41
C PRO A 227 -16.24 8.58 -2.66
N GLU A 228 -17.13 8.44 -3.64
CA GLU A 228 -17.15 9.19 -4.90
C GLU A 228 -17.81 10.57 -4.79
N ILE A 229 -18.60 10.78 -3.74
CA ILE A 229 -19.38 12.01 -3.51
C ILE A 229 -18.96 12.58 -2.16
N PHE A 230 -18.31 13.73 -2.19
CA PHE A 230 -17.85 14.38 -0.98
C PHE A 230 -17.77 15.89 -1.18
N GLN A 231 -17.73 16.59 -0.05
CA GLN A 231 -17.52 18.02 -0.07
C GLN A 231 -16.07 18.31 0.37
N TYR A 232 -15.34 18.99 -0.50
CA TYR A 232 -14.01 19.49 -0.19
C TYR A 232 -14.11 20.89 0.44
N ARG A 233 -13.53 21.04 1.63
CA ARG A 233 -13.41 22.31 2.33
C ARG A 233 -12.05 22.93 1.99
N ALA A 234 -12.05 23.92 1.11
CA ALA A 234 -10.84 24.67 0.81
C ALA A 234 -10.42 25.49 2.04
N ARG A 235 -9.11 25.60 2.24
CA ARG A 235 -8.56 26.35 3.36
C ARG A 235 -8.53 27.83 3.03
N ASP A 236 -8.66 28.66 4.07
CA ASP A 236 -8.73 30.12 3.90
C ASP A 236 -7.53 30.70 3.15
N ARG A 237 -6.34 30.15 3.35
CA ARG A 237 -5.09 30.61 2.72
C ARG A 237 -4.61 29.73 1.57
N ASP A 238 -5.47 28.84 1.05
CA ASP A 238 -5.10 28.02 -0.10
C ASP A 238 -5.02 28.90 -1.37
N PRO A 239 -3.85 29.03 -2.01
CA PRO A 239 -3.69 29.87 -3.20
C PRO A 239 -4.53 29.37 -4.38
N GLY A 240 -4.89 28.08 -4.40
CA GLY A 240 -5.73 27.46 -5.42
C GLY A 240 -7.23 27.53 -5.11
N ARG A 241 -7.67 28.13 -3.99
CA ARG A 241 -9.06 28.07 -3.52
C ARG A 241 -10.10 28.46 -4.57
N TYR A 242 -9.80 29.41 -5.46
CA TYR A 242 -10.72 29.86 -6.51
C TYR A 242 -10.48 29.21 -7.88
N ARG A 243 -9.53 28.28 -7.98
CA ARG A 243 -9.16 27.62 -9.24
C ARG A 243 -9.91 26.31 -9.50
N LEU A 244 -10.66 25.82 -8.51
CA LEU A 244 -11.57 24.68 -8.69
C LEU A 244 -12.83 25.06 -9.48
N THR A 245 -13.26 26.32 -9.39
CA THR A 245 -14.50 26.85 -10.01
C THR A 245 -14.24 27.84 -11.12
N ALA A 246 -13.08 27.75 -11.77
CA ALA A 246 -12.66 28.73 -12.76
C ALA A 246 -13.81 29.06 -13.75
N GLY A 247 -13.99 30.38 -13.96
CA GLY A 247 -15.26 30.98 -14.37
C GLY A 247 -15.74 30.69 -15.79
N THR A 248 -14.99 29.88 -16.55
CA THR A 248 -15.33 29.49 -17.91
C THR A 248 -15.47 27.96 -18.00
N PRO A 249 -16.46 27.43 -18.74
CA PRO A 249 -16.69 25.99 -18.87
C PRO A 249 -15.45 25.19 -19.31
N GLU A 250 -14.57 25.80 -20.10
CA GLU A 250 -13.34 25.20 -20.62
C GLU A 250 -12.32 24.89 -19.50
N SER A 251 -12.41 25.59 -18.36
CA SER A 251 -11.49 25.45 -17.23
C SER A 251 -11.93 24.41 -16.18
N ARG A 252 -13.11 23.79 -16.36
CA ARG A 252 -13.65 22.74 -15.48
C ARG A 252 -13.06 21.36 -15.80
N HIS A 253 -11.74 21.28 -15.80
CA HIS A 253 -11.03 20.03 -16.05
C HIS A 253 -11.23 19.03 -14.91
N PRO A 254 -11.23 17.71 -15.20
CA PRO A 254 -11.22 16.70 -14.16
C PRO A 254 -9.97 16.85 -13.28
N VAL A 255 -10.19 16.81 -11.98
CA VAL A 255 -9.18 17.05 -10.94
C VAL A 255 -8.82 15.73 -10.28
N ARG A 256 -7.53 15.44 -10.17
CA ARG A 256 -7.03 14.24 -9.47
C ARG A 256 -7.22 14.39 -7.96
N ILE A 257 -7.86 13.42 -7.32
CA ILE A 257 -8.08 13.43 -5.87
C ILE A 257 -7.09 12.50 -5.19
N LEU A 258 -6.34 13.03 -4.21
CA LEU A 258 -5.42 12.27 -3.39
C LEU A 258 -5.81 12.37 -1.91
N ARG A 259 -6.16 11.24 -1.28
CA ARG A 259 -6.50 11.19 0.15
C ARG A 259 -5.29 10.78 0.98
N SER A 260 -4.97 11.57 2.00
CA SER A 260 -3.90 11.26 2.96
C SER A 260 -4.43 10.47 4.16
N HIS A 261 -3.59 9.63 4.76
CA HIS A 261 -3.88 8.96 6.04
C HIS A 261 -4.11 9.93 7.21
N THR A 262 -3.62 11.17 7.11
CA THR A 262 -3.83 12.24 8.09
C THR A 262 -5.21 12.90 7.97
N LEU A 263 -5.99 12.54 6.95
CA LEU A 263 -7.37 13.01 6.78
C LEU A 263 -8.26 12.51 7.92
N ARG A 264 -9.27 13.30 8.28
CA ARG A 264 -10.33 12.97 9.25
C ARG A 264 -11.59 12.55 8.49
N SER A 265 -11.46 11.50 7.70
CA SER A 265 -12.50 10.93 6.85
C SER A 265 -12.54 9.42 7.02
N PHE A 266 -13.72 8.82 6.84
CA PHE A 266 -13.88 7.37 6.83
C PHE A 266 -13.13 6.73 5.65
N TRP A 267 -13.00 7.46 4.54
CA TRP A 267 -12.44 6.97 3.28
C TRP A 267 -10.92 7.08 3.17
N LYS A 268 -10.24 7.56 4.23
CA LYS A 268 -8.79 7.75 4.22
C LYS A 268 -8.02 6.42 4.10
N PRO A 269 -6.84 6.40 3.47
CA PRO A 269 -5.99 5.23 3.52
C PRO A 269 -5.42 5.02 4.93
N ARG A 270 -5.06 3.77 5.26
CA ARG A 270 -4.45 3.42 6.56
C ARG A 270 -3.09 4.09 6.79
N ALA A 271 -2.35 4.33 5.73
CA ALA A 271 -1.04 4.98 5.75
C ALA A 271 -0.84 5.76 4.45
N GLY A 272 0.12 6.69 4.43
CA GLY A 272 0.56 7.40 3.22
C GLY A 272 -0.50 8.23 2.49
N LEU A 273 -0.40 8.27 1.16
CA LEU A 273 -1.23 9.05 0.25
C LEU A 273 -1.73 8.13 -0.87
N ARG A 274 -3.05 8.09 -1.10
CA ARG A 274 -3.68 7.26 -2.14
C ARG A 274 -4.34 8.14 -3.19
N TYR A 275 -4.18 7.79 -4.47
CA TYR A 275 -4.93 8.39 -5.56
C TYR A 275 -6.29 7.72 -5.69
N ASP A 276 -7.37 8.50 -5.62
CA ASP A 276 -8.74 8.00 -5.60
C ASP A 276 -9.48 8.25 -6.92
N GLY A 277 -8.77 8.75 -7.94
CA GLY A 277 -9.32 8.97 -9.28
C GLY A 277 -9.59 10.44 -9.62
N LEU A 278 -10.31 10.62 -10.71
CA LEU A 278 -10.69 11.94 -11.23
C LEU A 278 -12.07 12.34 -10.72
N CYS A 279 -12.19 13.58 -10.26
CA CYS A 279 -13.47 14.18 -9.90
C CYS A 279 -13.69 15.49 -10.65
N VAL A 280 -14.96 15.85 -10.82
CA VAL A 280 -15.39 17.16 -11.33
C VAL A 280 -16.12 17.91 -10.23
N VAL A 281 -16.03 19.24 -10.28
CA VAL A 281 -16.81 20.11 -9.41
C VAL A 281 -18.24 20.16 -9.96
N ASP A 282 -19.19 19.71 -9.16
CA ASP A 282 -20.62 19.71 -9.50
C ASP A 282 -21.25 21.04 -9.08
N GLU A 283 -21.10 21.39 -7.81
CA GLU A 283 -21.60 22.64 -7.22
C GLU A 283 -20.56 23.26 -6.28
N ALA A 284 -20.58 24.59 -6.21
CA ALA A 284 -19.74 25.36 -5.30
C ALA A 284 -20.62 26.21 -4.39
N ALA A 285 -20.56 25.95 -3.09
CA ALA A 285 -21.28 26.71 -2.09
C ALA A 285 -20.31 27.65 -1.36
N HIS A 286 -20.73 28.90 -1.19
CA HIS A 286 -20.10 29.82 -0.26
C HIS A 286 -20.89 29.77 1.04
N ASP A 287 -20.31 29.15 2.07
CA ASP A 287 -20.94 29.13 3.39
C ASP A 287 -20.61 30.45 4.11
N ASN A 288 -21.64 31.28 4.32
CA ASN A 288 -21.57 32.55 5.05
C ASN A 288 -21.89 32.37 6.55
N SER A 289 -21.91 31.15 7.08
CA SER A 289 -22.26 30.90 8.48
C SER A 289 -21.23 31.49 9.46
N ALA A 290 -21.62 32.61 10.09
CA ALA A 290 -21.34 33.16 11.43
C ALA A 290 -19.99 32.94 12.17
N CYS A 291 -18.95 32.37 11.56
CA CYS A 291 -17.61 32.22 12.12
C CYS A 291 -16.61 32.89 11.18
N SER A 292 -16.53 34.23 11.31
CA SER A 292 -15.50 35.21 10.86
C SER A 292 -14.55 34.98 9.66
N THR A 293 -14.72 33.97 8.81
CA THR A 293 -13.97 33.75 7.57
C THR A 293 -14.80 32.92 6.58
N PRO A 294 -15.06 33.39 5.34
CA PRO A 294 -15.82 32.63 4.36
C PRO A 294 -15.03 31.39 3.91
N SER A 295 -15.55 30.19 4.24
CA SER A 295 -14.96 28.93 3.77
C SER A 295 -15.57 28.54 2.43
N CYS A 296 -14.74 28.31 1.41
CA CYS A 296 -15.19 27.82 0.10
C CYS A 296 -15.37 26.31 0.18
N GLN A 297 -16.56 25.81 -0.14
CA GLN A 297 -16.87 24.39 -0.13
C GLN A 297 -17.28 23.91 -1.53
N TYR A 298 -16.71 22.79 -1.96
CA TYR A 298 -16.87 22.25 -3.31
C TYR A 298 -17.43 20.83 -3.26
N CYS A 299 -18.58 20.61 -3.88
CA CYS A 299 -19.10 19.27 -4.11
C CYS A 299 -18.34 18.64 -5.28
N LEU A 300 -17.60 17.57 -4.99
CA LEU A 300 -16.82 16.84 -5.97
C LEU A 300 -17.50 15.50 -6.24
N LEU A 301 -17.68 15.19 -7.52
CA LEU A 301 -18.26 13.95 -8.00
C LEU A 301 -17.26 13.20 -8.88
N ASN A 302 -17.16 11.88 -8.74
CA ASN A 302 -16.32 11.07 -9.61
C ASN A 302 -16.70 11.24 -11.10
N TYR A 303 -15.67 11.40 -11.95
CA TYR A 303 -15.81 11.71 -13.37
C TYR A 303 -16.65 10.69 -14.15
N LEU A 304 -16.53 9.39 -13.84
CA LEU A 304 -17.29 8.34 -14.54
C LEU A 304 -18.79 8.40 -14.21
N GLN A 305 -19.15 8.76 -12.99
CA GLN A 305 -20.55 8.99 -12.60
C GLN A 305 -21.10 10.30 -13.19
N ALA A 306 -20.28 11.35 -13.27
CA ALA A 306 -20.67 12.63 -13.88
C ALA A 306 -21.01 12.50 -15.37
N GLN A 307 -20.25 11.68 -16.10
CA GLN A 307 -20.52 11.35 -17.51
C GLN A 307 -21.86 10.63 -17.68
N SER A 308 -22.19 9.72 -16.74
CA SER A 308 -23.46 8.98 -16.74
C SER A 308 -24.67 9.87 -16.43
N HIS A 309 -24.51 10.83 -15.51
CA HIS A 309 -25.58 11.78 -15.16
C HIS A 309 -25.87 12.80 -16.28
N ARG A 310 -24.84 13.23 -17.04
CA ARG A 310 -25.02 14.11 -18.20
C ARG A 310 -25.71 13.42 -19.39
N LEU A 311 -25.48 12.13 -19.59
CA LEU A 311 -26.15 11.34 -20.64
C LEU A 311 -27.66 11.18 -20.41
N VAL A 312 -28.12 11.17 -19.15
CA VAL A 312 -29.55 11.06 -18.81
C VAL A 312 -30.29 12.38 -19.05
N ILE A 313 -29.62 13.53 -18.90
CA ILE A 313 -30.22 14.85 -19.10
C ILE A 313 -30.24 15.23 -20.59
N GLY A 314 -29.23 14.83 -21.37
CA GLY A 314 -29.15 15.08 -22.82
C GLY A 314 -30.07 14.23 -23.71
N GLN A 315 -30.99 13.44 -23.13
CA GLN A 315 -32.03 12.69 -23.87
C GLN A 315 -33.45 13.26 -23.65
N ARG A 316 -33.56 14.48 -23.10
CA ARG A 316 -34.83 15.19 -22.89
C ARG A 316 -34.90 16.55 -23.59
N ASP A 317 -34.29 16.66 -24.75
CA ASP A 317 -34.56 17.75 -25.71
C ASP A 317 -34.91 17.16 -27.08
#